data_AF-A0A1T1H7L1-F1
#
_entry.id   AF-A0A1T1H7L1-F1
#
_cell.length_a   1.000
_cell.length_b   1.000
_cell.length_c   1.000
_cell.angle_alpha   90.00
_cell.angle_beta   90.00
_cell.angle_gamma   90.00
#
_symmetry.space_group_name_H-M   'P 1'
#
loop_
_entity.id
_entity.type
_entity.pdbx_description
1 polymer ?
#
loop_
_entity_poly.entity_id
_entity_poly.type
_entity_poly.pdbx_seq_one_letter_code
_entity_poly.pdbx_strand_id
1 'polypeptide(L)'
;MYKKWIVLGLMVSLILLLMILFLKPQQQHVKQQQTQLDKQKVSEIHSERTTKNALNDQSSKQKRQDKETHAQLLQQREQVFQQFQQINTQMSQGQQPNQNQVLTLLEQQYRLVEKGVVNVDEAISSIQYLRQILPEMDRFLDGQQAKLEQLKD
;
A
#
# COMPACT_ATOMS: atom_id res chain seq x y z
N MET A 1 -29.40 -7.77 47.52
CA MET A 1 -29.74 -7.88 46.08
C MET A 1 -28.47 -7.88 45.17
N TYR A 2 -27.36 -8.48 45.60
CA TYR A 2 -26.04 -8.30 44.93
C TYR A 2 -25.57 -9.56 44.18
N LYS A 3 -26.16 -10.74 44.48
CA LYS A 3 -25.79 -12.02 43.86
C LYS A 3 -25.98 -12.03 42.34
N LYS A 4 -26.98 -11.32 41.81
CA LYS A 4 -27.25 -11.27 40.36
C LYS A 4 -26.20 -10.44 39.60
N TRP A 5 -25.68 -9.39 40.23
CA TRP A 5 -24.66 -8.51 39.64
C TRP A 5 -23.26 -9.17 39.62
N ILE A 6 -22.97 -10.00 40.63
CA ILE A 6 -21.73 -10.77 40.70
C ILE A 6 -21.66 -11.82 39.58
N VAL A 7 -22.76 -12.53 39.31
CA VAL A 7 -22.81 -13.53 38.23
C VAL A 7 -22.71 -12.87 36.85
N LEU A 8 -23.31 -11.69 36.67
CA LEU A 8 -23.21 -10.93 35.42
C LEU A 8 -21.75 -10.49 35.17
N GLY A 9 -21.07 -9.98 36.19
CA GLY A 9 -19.65 -9.59 36.08
C GLY A 9 -18.73 -10.77 35.75
N LEU A 10 -18.99 -11.94 36.35
CA LEU A 10 -18.21 -13.16 36.08
C LEU A 10 -18.40 -13.67 34.64
N MET A 11 -19.62 -13.61 34.11
CA MET A 11 -19.90 -13.98 32.72
C MET A 11 -19.18 -13.07 31.71
N VAL A 12 -19.20 -11.75 31.92
CA VAL A 12 -18.50 -10.82 31.02
C VAL A 12 -16.98 -11.02 31.06
N SER A 13 -16.42 -11.28 32.24
CA SER A 13 -14.99 -11.56 32.40
C SER A 13 -14.55 -12.84 31.69
N LEU A 14 -15.37 -13.90 31.75
CA LEU A 14 -15.08 -15.18 31.09
C LEU A 14 -15.07 -15.06 29.56
N ILE A 15 -16.00 -14.28 29.01
CA ILE A 15 -16.09 -14.02 27.56
C ILE A 15 -14.87 -13.23 27.08
N LEU A 16 -14.45 -12.22 27.86
CA LEU A 16 -13.26 -11.41 27.55
C LEU A 16 -11.99 -12.27 27.57
N LEU A 17 -11.87 -13.18 28.55
CA LEU A 17 -10.73 -14.11 28.66
C LEU A 17 -10.66 -15.07 27.47
N LEU A 18 -11.80 -15.61 27.02
CA LEU A 18 -11.88 -16.47 25.85
C LEU A 18 -11.46 -15.74 24.56
N MET A 19 -11.81 -14.46 24.43
CA MET A 19 -11.42 -13.65 23.27
C MET A 19 -9.89 -13.44 23.21
N ILE A 20 -9.25 -13.22 24.36
CA ILE A 20 -7.78 -13.06 24.44
C ILE A 20 -7.07 -14.38 24.09
N LEU A 21 -7.61 -15.53 24.50
CA LEU A 21 -7.02 -16.84 24.18
C LEU A 21 -7.11 -17.20 22.68
N PHE A 22 -8.08 -16.65 21.95
CA PHE A 22 -8.17 -16.83 20.50
C PHE A 22 -7.21 -15.91 19.71
N LEU A 23 -6.63 -14.90 20.36
CA LEU A 23 -5.66 -14.00 19.77
C LEU A 23 -4.27 -14.66 19.78
N LYS A 24 -4.06 -15.64 18.89
CA LYS A 24 -2.73 -16.21 18.63
C LYS A 24 -1.83 -15.11 18.04
N PRO A 25 -0.73 -14.72 18.69
CA PRO A 25 0.23 -13.82 18.09
C PRO A 25 0.99 -14.57 17.00
N GLN A 26 0.76 -14.22 15.73
CA GLN A 26 1.60 -14.70 14.64
C GLN A 26 2.95 -13.97 14.71
N GLN A 27 3.83 -14.45 15.58
CA GLN A 27 5.22 -14.00 15.61
C GLN A 27 5.94 -14.53 14.37
N GLN A 28 6.14 -13.66 13.39
CA GLN A 28 7.05 -13.93 12.29
C GLN A 28 8.49 -13.82 12.83
N HIS A 29 9.15 -14.97 12.96
CA HIS A 29 10.59 -15.07 13.17
C HIS A 29 11.32 -14.36 12.04
N VAL A 30 11.88 -13.18 12.31
CA VAL A 30 12.95 -12.60 11.49
C VAL A 30 14.21 -13.44 11.76
N LYS A 31 14.46 -14.44 10.91
CA LYS A 31 15.76 -15.12 10.88
C LYS A 31 16.82 -14.12 10.45
N GLN A 32 17.78 -13.92 11.35
CA GLN A 32 19.07 -13.30 11.12
C GLN A 32 19.75 -13.88 9.87
N GLN A 33 20.29 -13.01 9.02
CA GLN A 33 21.49 -13.33 8.27
C GLN A 33 22.41 -12.11 8.28
N GLN A 34 23.29 -12.12 9.27
CA GLN A 34 24.43 -11.23 9.41
C GLN A 34 25.68 -12.01 8.98
N THR A 35 26.68 -11.28 8.47
CA THR A 35 28.07 -11.70 8.16
C THR A 35 28.21 -12.41 6.80
N GLN A 36 29.10 -12.03 5.87
CA GLN A 36 30.48 -11.54 6.03
C GLN A 36 30.87 -10.57 4.90
N LEU A 37 31.50 -9.47 5.32
CA LEU A 37 32.42 -8.66 4.53
C LEU A 37 33.82 -9.27 4.72
N ASP A 38 34.58 -9.41 3.63
CA ASP A 38 36.05 -9.43 3.52
C ASP A 38 36.65 -10.59 2.68
N LYS A 39 37.68 -10.23 1.91
CA LYS A 39 38.64 -11.01 1.11
C LYS A 39 38.24 -11.53 -0.27
N GLN A 40 38.83 -10.91 -1.30
CA GLN A 40 39.95 -11.45 -2.12
C GLN A 40 39.83 -10.94 -3.58
N LYS A 41 40.45 -9.80 -3.92
CA LYS A 41 41.82 -9.65 -4.47
C LYS A 41 42.15 -10.60 -5.65
N VAL A 42 42.04 -10.03 -6.86
CA VAL A 42 42.90 -10.13 -8.05
C VAL A 42 43.83 -11.35 -8.19
N SER A 43 43.60 -12.16 -9.23
CA SER A 43 44.57 -12.73 -10.20
C SER A 43 43.78 -13.68 -11.13
N GLU A 44 43.35 -13.29 -12.33
CA GLU A 44 44.06 -13.42 -13.62
C GLU A 44 44.53 -14.85 -13.94
N ILE A 45 44.04 -15.42 -15.06
CA ILE A 45 44.79 -16.06 -16.18
C ILE A 45 43.81 -16.78 -17.14
N HIS A 46 43.62 -16.18 -18.33
CA HIS A 46 43.59 -16.78 -19.67
C HIS A 46 42.39 -17.64 -20.18
N SER A 47 41.58 -17.06 -21.08
CA SER A 47 41.30 -17.68 -22.38
C SER A 47 40.96 -16.64 -23.43
N GLU A 48 41.90 -16.52 -24.37
CA GLU A 48 41.86 -15.76 -25.60
C GLU A 48 40.90 -16.41 -26.60
N ARG A 49 39.90 -15.67 -27.11
CA ARG A 49 39.39 -15.88 -28.47
C ARG A 49 38.76 -14.60 -29.02
N THR A 50 39.59 -13.84 -29.72
CA THR A 50 39.17 -12.70 -30.55
C THR A 50 38.48 -13.19 -31.83
N THR A 51 37.21 -12.84 -32.04
CA THR A 51 36.63 -12.69 -33.40
C THR A 51 35.66 -11.50 -33.46
N LYS A 52 36.24 -10.38 -33.85
CA LYS A 52 35.78 -9.29 -34.73
C LYS A 52 34.32 -9.30 -35.25
N ASN A 53 33.70 -8.12 -35.08
CA ASN A 53 32.86 -7.37 -36.01
C ASN A 53 31.33 -7.55 -36.03
N ALA A 54 30.68 -6.46 -35.62
CA ALA A 54 29.64 -5.72 -36.34
C ALA A 54 28.28 -6.40 -36.55
N LEU A 55 27.28 -5.89 -35.83
CA LEU A 55 26.07 -5.18 -36.34
C LEU A 55 25.19 -4.98 -35.09
N ASN A 56 25.25 -3.82 -34.45
CA ASN A 56 24.24 -2.76 -34.62
C ASN A 56 22.91 -3.27 -35.20
N ASP A 57 22.08 -3.86 -34.34
CA ASP A 57 20.64 -3.94 -34.59
C ASP A 57 19.88 -3.30 -33.42
N GLN A 58 19.95 -1.97 -33.41
CA GLN A 58 19.06 -1.11 -32.67
C GLN A 58 17.77 -0.93 -33.49
N SER A 59 16.89 -1.92 -33.46
CA SER A 59 15.45 -1.72 -33.70
C SER A 59 14.73 -2.99 -33.29
N SER A 60 14.30 -3.13 -32.06
CA SER A 60 12.88 -2.89 -31.78
C SER A 60 12.72 -2.63 -30.29
N LYS A 61 12.78 -1.36 -29.87
CA LYS A 61 12.00 -0.91 -28.71
C LYS A 61 10.53 -0.95 -29.14
N GLN A 62 10.02 -2.18 -29.25
CA GLN A 62 8.59 -2.44 -29.19
C GLN A 62 8.16 -1.80 -27.88
N LYS A 63 7.35 -0.76 -27.99
CA LYS A 63 6.58 -0.18 -26.89
C LYS A 63 5.70 -1.30 -26.35
N ARG A 64 6.30 -2.19 -25.54
CA ARG A 64 5.56 -3.05 -24.63
C ARG A 64 4.93 -2.06 -23.68
N GLN A 65 3.69 -1.73 -23.98
CA GLN A 65 2.77 -1.26 -22.98
C GLN A 65 2.78 -2.37 -21.94
N ASP A 66 3.63 -2.22 -20.92
CA ASP A 66 3.76 -3.14 -19.81
C ASP A 66 2.37 -3.22 -19.20
N LYS A 67 1.63 -4.27 -19.57
CA LYS A 67 0.35 -4.56 -18.95
C LYS A 67 0.71 -4.95 -17.53
N GLU A 68 0.38 -4.05 -16.61
CA GLU A 68 0.52 -4.32 -15.19
C GLU A 68 -0.17 -5.63 -14.86
N THR A 69 0.54 -6.52 -14.18
CA THR A 69 -0.01 -7.80 -13.75
C THR A 69 -1.00 -7.57 -12.61
N HIS A 70 -1.94 -8.48 -12.43
CA HIS A 70 -2.89 -8.40 -11.31
C HIS A 70 -2.19 -8.34 -9.94
N ALA A 71 -1.07 -9.05 -9.78
CA ALA A 71 -0.26 -9.00 -8.55
C ALA A 71 0.36 -7.60 -8.32
N GLN A 72 0.84 -6.94 -9.38
CA GLN A 72 1.35 -5.57 -9.29
C GLN A 72 0.25 -4.58 -8.93
N LEU A 73 -0.96 -4.74 -9.48
CA LEU A 73 -2.11 -3.90 -9.14
C LEU A 73 -2.53 -4.09 -7.67
N LEU A 74 -2.50 -5.32 -7.16
CA LEU A 74 -2.79 -5.58 -5.75
C LEU A 74 -1.73 -4.96 -4.83
N GLN A 75 -0.45 -5.02 -5.21
CA GLN A 75 0.62 -4.33 -4.49
C GLN A 75 0.44 -2.82 -4.48
N GLN A 76 0.03 -2.22 -5.61
CA GLN A 76 -0.26 -0.79 -5.69
C GLN A 76 -1.45 -0.40 -4.81
N ARG A 77 -2.50 -1.23 -4.76
CA ARG A 77 -3.62 -1.02 -3.84
C ARG A 77 -3.16 -1.00 -2.38
N GLU A 78 -2.31 -1.96 -1.99
CA GLU A 78 -1.76 -2.00 -0.63
C GLU A 78 -0.92 -0.74 -0.35
N GLN A 79 -0.10 -0.30 -1.29
CA GLN A 79 0.68 0.94 -1.14
C GLN A 79 -0.22 2.17 -0.93
N VAL A 80 -1.28 2.30 -1.72
CA VAL A 80 -2.29 3.36 -1.57
C VAL A 80 -2.92 3.31 -0.18
N PHE A 81 -3.32 2.12 0.29
CA PHE A 81 -3.88 1.95 1.63
C PHE A 81 -2.91 2.40 2.73
N GLN A 82 -1.64 1.98 2.67
CA GLN A 82 -0.63 2.38 3.64
C GLN A 82 -0.37 3.90 3.64
N GLN A 83 -0.40 4.53 2.47
CA GLN A 83 -0.25 5.99 2.36
C GLN A 83 -1.43 6.74 2.98
N PHE A 84 -2.66 6.24 2.84
CA PHE A 84 -3.81 6.77 3.58
C PHE A 84 -3.64 6.64 5.10
N GLN A 85 -3.16 5.49 5.60
CA GLN A 85 -2.90 5.31 7.03
C GLN A 85 -1.83 6.29 7.55
N GLN A 86 -0.81 6.58 6.75
CA GLN A 86 0.20 7.56 7.08
C GLN A 86 -0.40 8.97 7.18
N ILE A 87 -1.27 9.37 6.25
CA ILE A 87 -1.99 10.66 6.31
C ILE A 87 -2.82 10.74 7.60
N ASN A 88 -3.56 9.68 7.93
CA ASN A 88 -4.36 9.63 9.16
C ASN A 88 -3.49 9.77 10.42
N THR A 89 -2.33 9.12 10.42
CA THR A 89 -1.37 9.19 11.52
C THR A 89 -0.82 10.60 11.68
N GLN A 90 -0.41 11.24 10.58
CA GLN A 90 0.06 12.64 10.58
C GLN A 90 -1.01 13.58 11.15
N MET A 91 -2.24 13.45 10.66
CA MET A 91 -3.37 14.25 11.12
C MET A 91 -3.68 14.02 12.60
N SER A 92 -3.65 12.77 13.07
CA SER A 92 -3.83 12.44 14.49
C SER A 92 -2.73 13.03 15.38
N GLN A 93 -1.57 13.37 14.84
CA GLN A 93 -0.47 14.04 15.54
C GLN A 93 -0.53 15.56 15.40
N GLY A 94 -1.59 16.10 14.76
CA GLY A 94 -1.74 17.54 14.50
C GLY A 94 -0.89 18.05 13.34
N GLN A 95 -0.31 17.16 12.52
CA GLN A 95 0.45 17.53 11.34
C GLN A 95 -0.47 17.59 10.12
N GLN A 96 -0.29 18.61 9.29
CA GLN A 96 -0.98 18.73 8.02
C GLN A 96 -0.24 17.90 6.94
N PRO A 97 -0.93 16.99 6.22
CA PRO A 97 -0.33 16.20 5.17
C PRO A 97 0.06 17.09 3.98
N ASN A 98 1.08 16.65 3.25
CA ASN A 98 1.52 17.36 2.06
C ASN A 98 0.45 17.22 0.96
N GLN A 99 -0.09 18.35 0.50
CA GLN A 99 -1.17 18.36 -0.50
C GLN A 99 -0.77 17.61 -1.79
N ASN A 100 0.45 17.79 -2.31
CA ASN A 100 0.92 17.10 -3.53
C ASN A 100 0.96 15.57 -3.36
N GLN A 101 1.26 15.09 -2.14
CA GLN A 101 1.21 13.67 -1.82
C GLN A 101 -0.23 13.15 -1.87
N VAL A 102 -1.18 13.91 -1.31
CA VAL A 102 -2.62 13.59 -1.37
C VAL A 102 -3.13 13.60 -2.82
N LEU A 103 -2.73 14.57 -3.65
CA LEU A 103 -3.09 14.59 -5.08
C LEU A 103 -2.59 13.33 -5.80
N THR A 104 -1.32 12.97 -5.58
CA THR A 104 -0.69 11.81 -6.21
C THR A 104 -1.38 10.51 -5.77
N LEU A 105 -1.71 10.40 -4.49
CA LEU A 105 -2.42 9.28 -3.91
C LEU A 105 -3.81 9.11 -4.54
N LEU A 106 -4.56 10.21 -4.70
CA LEU A 106 -5.89 10.18 -5.32
C LEU A 106 -5.84 9.79 -6.79
N GLU A 107 -4.84 10.25 -7.54
CA GLU A 107 -4.63 9.83 -8.94
C GLU A 107 -4.25 8.34 -9.04
N GLN A 108 -3.49 7.80 -8.07
CA GLN A 108 -3.21 6.37 -8.00
C GLN A 108 -4.47 5.57 -7.68
N GLN A 109 -5.27 6.00 -6.71
CA GLN A 109 -6.55 5.37 -6.37
C GLN A 109 -7.50 5.36 -7.58
N TYR A 110 -7.63 6.49 -8.28
CA TYR A 110 -8.45 6.58 -9.49
C TYR A 110 -8.03 5.54 -10.55
N ARG A 111 -6.72 5.42 -10.85
CA ARG A 111 -6.24 4.41 -11.80
C ARG A 111 -6.58 2.98 -11.34
N LEU A 112 -6.48 2.68 -10.05
CA LEU A 112 -6.83 1.37 -9.52
C LEU A 112 -8.33 1.07 -9.65
N VAL A 113 -9.19 2.08 -9.57
CA VAL A 113 -10.62 1.98 -9.86
C VAL A 113 -10.86 1.69 -11.34
N GLU A 114 -10.19 2.40 -12.26
CA GLU A 114 -10.27 2.11 -13.71
C GLU A 114 -9.82 0.69 -14.06
N LYS A 115 -8.90 0.10 -13.28
CA LYS A 115 -8.46 -1.29 -13.44
C LYS A 115 -9.37 -2.30 -12.73
N GLY A 116 -10.41 -1.86 -12.03
CA GLY A 116 -11.37 -2.72 -11.33
C GLY A 116 -10.81 -3.43 -10.09
N VAL A 117 -9.66 -3.00 -9.56
CA VAL A 117 -9.05 -3.57 -8.34
C VAL A 117 -9.39 -2.79 -7.08
N VAL A 118 -10.01 -1.62 -7.22
CA VAL A 118 -10.61 -0.82 -6.15
C VAL A 118 -12.05 -0.50 -6.55
N ASN A 119 -12.97 -0.55 -5.58
CA ASN A 119 -14.38 -0.24 -5.85
C ASN A 119 -14.57 1.28 -5.93
N VAL A 120 -15.43 1.75 -6.85
CA VAL A 120 -15.75 3.17 -7.04
C VAL A 120 -16.30 3.79 -5.74
N ASP A 121 -17.22 3.12 -5.05
CA ASP A 121 -17.82 3.63 -3.81
C ASP A 121 -16.81 3.69 -2.66
N GLU A 122 -15.83 2.76 -2.61
CA GLU A 122 -14.71 2.78 -1.65
C GLU A 122 -13.81 4.01 -1.88
N ALA A 123 -13.51 4.31 -3.15
CA ALA A 123 -12.73 5.47 -3.52
C ALA A 123 -13.47 6.79 -3.22
N ILE A 124 -14.77 6.88 -3.55
CA ILE A 124 -15.60 8.04 -3.20
C ILE A 124 -15.65 8.24 -1.68
N SER A 125 -15.82 7.16 -0.90
CA SER A 125 -15.81 7.23 0.57
C SER A 125 -14.47 7.77 1.11
N SER A 126 -13.36 7.38 0.48
CA SER A 126 -12.03 7.90 0.82
C SER A 126 -11.93 9.40 0.57
N ILE A 127 -12.47 9.90 -0.55
CA ILE A 127 -12.51 11.33 -0.86
C ILE A 127 -13.39 12.10 0.14
N GLN A 128 -14.56 11.56 0.48
CA GLN A 128 -15.45 12.19 1.47
C GLN A 128 -14.79 12.30 2.85
N TYR A 129 -14.06 11.27 3.26
CA TYR A 129 -13.26 11.33 4.48
C TYR A 129 -12.18 12.41 4.39
N LEU A 130 -11.40 12.45 3.29
CA LEU A 130 -10.39 13.50 3.09
C LEU A 130 -11.01 14.90 3.11
N ARG A 131 -12.23 15.09 2.59
CA ARG A 131 -12.93 16.38 2.64
C ARG A 131 -13.20 16.83 4.07
N GLN A 132 -13.53 15.91 4.97
CA GLN A 132 -13.78 16.21 6.37
C GLN A 132 -12.49 16.61 7.11
N ILE A 133 -11.37 15.98 6.76
CA ILE A 133 -10.11 16.17 7.48
C ILE A 133 -9.18 17.21 6.82
N LEU A 134 -9.35 17.51 5.53
CA LEU A 134 -8.55 18.46 4.73
C LEU A 134 -9.46 19.43 3.94
N PRO A 135 -10.22 20.30 4.63
CA PRO A 135 -11.17 21.21 3.98
C PRO A 135 -10.51 22.20 3.01
N GLU A 136 -9.21 22.46 3.15
CA GLU A 136 -8.46 23.32 2.22
C GLU A 136 -8.31 22.73 0.81
N MET A 137 -8.51 21.42 0.66
CA MET A 137 -8.43 20.71 -0.63
C MET A 137 -9.80 20.52 -1.30
N ASP A 138 -10.89 21.05 -0.74
CA ASP A 138 -12.28 20.72 -1.11
C ASP A 138 -12.56 20.79 -2.62
N ARG A 139 -12.19 21.89 -3.28
CA ARG A 139 -12.37 22.05 -4.74
C ARG A 139 -11.66 20.99 -5.57
N PHE A 140 -10.49 20.51 -5.13
CA PHE A 140 -9.78 19.44 -5.81
C PHE A 140 -10.46 18.09 -5.57
N LEU A 141 -10.89 17.85 -4.33
CA LEU A 141 -11.60 16.64 -3.93
C LEU A 141 -12.94 16.51 -4.67
N ASP A 142 -13.66 17.61 -4.90
CA ASP A 142 -14.86 17.65 -5.75
C ASP A 142 -14.57 17.17 -7.17
N GLY A 143 -13.50 17.68 -7.77
CA GLY A 143 -13.08 17.27 -9.11
C GLY A 143 -12.73 15.78 -9.20
N GLN A 144 -12.05 15.24 -8.18
CA GLN A 144 -11.72 13.81 -8.13
C GLN A 144 -12.97 12.93 -7.88
N GLN A 145 -13.89 13.39 -7.03
CA GLN A 145 -15.15 12.69 -6.80
C GLN A 145 -15.97 12.62 -8.08
N ALA A 146 -16.10 13.73 -8.80
CA ALA A 146 -16.82 13.79 -10.07
C ALA A 146 -16.22 12.85 -11.13
N LYS A 147 -14.88 12.72 -11.20
CA LYS A 147 -14.21 11.75 -12.08
C LYS A 147 -14.59 10.31 -11.72
N LEU A 148 -14.62 9.97 -10.43
CA LEU A 148 -15.01 8.61 -9.98
C LEU A 148 -16.49 8.34 -10.23
N GLU A 149 -17.36 9.32 -10.04
CA GLU A 149 -18.80 9.19 -10.30
C GLU A 149 -19.09 8.91 -11.78
N GLN A 150 -18.26 9.41 -12.70
CA GLN A 150 -18.36 9.07 -14.13
C GLN A 150 -18.02 7.61 -14.45
N LEU A 151 -17.33 6.92 -13.55
CA LEU A 151 -17.01 5.48 -13.68
C LEU A 151 -18.11 4.59 -13.06
N LYS A 152 -19.15 5.18 -12.49
CA LYS A 152 -20.27 4.46 -11.88
C LYS A 152 -21.34 4.23 -12.96
N ASP A 153 -21.28 3.05 -13.58
CA ASP A 153 -22.29 2.57 -14.53
C ASP A 153 -23.66 2.31 -13.86
#